data_AF-A0A6B2XKB0-F1
#
_entry.id   AF-A0A6B2XKB0-F1
#
_cell.length_a   1.000
_cell.length_b   1.000
_cell.length_c   1.000
_cell.angle_alpha   90.00
_cell.angle_beta   90.00
_cell.angle_gamma   90.00
#
_symmetry.space_group_name_H-M   'P 1'
#
loop_
_entity.id
_entity.type
_entity.pdbx_description
1 polymer ?
#
loop_
_entity_poly.entity_id
_entity_poly.type
_entity_poly.pdbx_seq_one_letter_code
_entity_poly.pdbx_strand_id
1 'polypeptide(L)'
;MSQPLGFQDKVAFVWKVADKLRGSFKQHEYGSIMLPLLALRRLDAVLEPTKAAVLRQVASYGDKTLGPGEDFILQGIAKVPFYNTSPLTFRTVLADDKNVADNLLAYVNALSPSALQIMERYDLAPKVVRMDAAGVLY
;
A
#
# COMPACT_ATOMS: atom_id res chain seq x y z
N MET A 1 6.86 -5.86 35.90
CA MET A 1 6.98 -5.25 34.55
C MET A 1 5.91 -4.17 34.46
N SER A 2 6.28 -2.89 34.51
CA SER A 2 5.32 -1.79 34.42
C SER A 2 4.76 -1.74 33.00
N GLN A 3 3.45 -1.91 32.81
CA GLN A 3 2.85 -1.65 31.51
C GLN A 3 3.07 -0.17 31.13
N PRO A 4 3.39 0.13 29.87
CA PRO A 4 3.57 1.51 29.44
C PRO A 4 2.26 2.29 29.57
N LEU A 5 2.28 3.38 30.34
CA LEU A 5 1.15 4.31 30.48
C LEU A 5 0.72 4.83 29.09
N GLY A 6 -0.58 4.85 28.80
CA GLY A 6 -1.14 5.35 27.52
C GLY A 6 -1.10 4.38 26.34
N PHE A 7 -0.67 3.12 26.54
CA PHE A 7 -0.72 2.09 25.49
C PHE A 7 -2.07 1.39 25.39
N GLN A 8 -2.82 1.33 26.50
CA GLN A 8 -4.18 0.73 26.57
C GLN A 8 -5.15 1.39 25.59
N ASP A 9 -5.13 2.72 25.46
CA ASP A 9 -6.00 3.46 24.54
C ASP A 9 -5.70 3.13 23.07
N LYS A 10 -4.42 2.92 22.73
CA LYS A 10 -3.98 2.53 21.38
C LYS A 10 -4.38 1.11 21.06
N VAL A 11 -4.23 0.19 22.03
CA VAL A 11 -4.68 -1.21 21.90
C VAL A 11 -6.19 -1.26 21.69
N ALA A 12 -6.96 -0.54 22.50
CA ALA A 12 -8.42 -0.44 22.36
C ALA A 12 -8.83 0.16 21.00
N PHE A 13 -8.13 1.20 20.53
CA PHE A 13 -8.35 1.78 19.21
C PHE A 13 -8.09 0.78 18.07
N VAL A 14 -6.96 0.05 18.13
CA VAL A 14 -6.63 -0.98 17.13
C VAL A 14 -7.68 -2.10 17.13
N TRP A 15 -8.13 -2.55 18.30
CA TRP A 15 -9.21 -3.53 18.40
C TRP A 15 -10.54 -3.01 17.82
N LYS A 16 -10.90 -1.74 18.08
CA LYS A 16 -12.10 -1.13 17.50
C LYS A 16 -12.05 -1.05 15.97
N VAL A 17 -10.87 -0.82 15.39
CA VAL A 17 -10.68 -0.87 13.93
C VAL A 17 -10.76 -2.32 13.43
N ALA A 18 -10.14 -3.26 14.14
CA ALA A 18 -10.19 -4.69 13.80
C ALA A 18 -11.63 -5.26 13.88
N ASP A 19 -12.48 -4.71 14.74
CA ASP A 19 -13.89 -5.08 14.82
C ASP A 19 -14.65 -4.80 13.52
N LYS A 20 -14.20 -3.85 12.67
CA LYS A 20 -14.77 -3.68 11.31
C LYS A 20 -14.58 -4.92 10.42
N LEU A 21 -13.56 -5.74 10.68
CA LEU A 21 -13.33 -6.99 9.96
C LEU A 21 -14.16 -8.15 10.53
N ARG A 22 -14.75 -7.97 11.72
CA ARG A 22 -15.50 -9.01 12.44
C ARG A 22 -16.87 -9.19 11.76
N GLY A 23 -17.10 -10.38 11.19
CA GLY A 23 -18.32 -10.73 10.46
C GLY A 23 -18.03 -11.09 9.00
N SER A 24 -17.19 -10.29 8.31
CA SER A 24 -16.83 -10.50 6.89
C SER A 24 -15.64 -11.46 6.72
N PHE A 25 -14.78 -11.55 7.74
CA PHE A 25 -13.59 -12.40 7.74
C PHE A 25 -13.45 -13.17 9.05
N LYS A 26 -12.94 -14.41 8.98
CA LYS A 26 -12.64 -15.24 10.14
C LYS A 26 -11.37 -14.77 10.83
N GLN A 27 -11.25 -14.99 12.14
CA GLN A 27 -10.10 -14.52 12.93
C GLN A 27 -8.74 -14.97 12.39
N HIS A 28 -8.64 -16.20 11.85
CA HIS A 28 -7.41 -16.71 11.25
C HIS A 28 -7.05 -16.01 9.92
N GLU A 29 -8.00 -15.35 9.26
CA GLU A 29 -7.78 -14.64 8.00
C GLU A 29 -7.20 -13.23 8.23
N TYR A 30 -7.37 -12.64 9.42
CA TYR A 30 -6.97 -11.27 9.71
C TYR A 30 -5.48 -11.02 9.46
N GLY A 31 -4.62 -11.96 9.87
CA GLY A 31 -3.19 -11.86 9.60
C GLY A 31 -2.88 -11.76 8.10
N SER A 32 -3.59 -12.54 7.28
CA SER A 32 -3.40 -12.57 5.83
C SER A 32 -3.82 -11.27 5.12
N ILE A 33 -4.69 -10.46 5.76
CA ILE A 33 -5.18 -9.19 5.23
C ILE A 33 -4.32 -8.03 5.75
N MET A 34 -4.02 -8.05 7.05
CA MET A 34 -3.27 -6.98 7.71
C MET A 34 -1.82 -6.93 7.24
N LEU A 35 -1.16 -8.07 7.04
CA LEU A 35 0.24 -8.13 6.65
C LEU A 35 0.54 -7.41 5.33
N PRO A 36 -0.17 -7.67 4.21
CA PRO A 36 0.11 -6.94 2.97
C PRO A 36 -0.17 -5.45 3.07
N LEU A 37 -1.22 -5.03 3.78
CA LEU A 37 -1.51 -3.61 3.98
C LEU A 37 -0.42 -2.91 4.80
N LEU A 38 0.11 -3.58 5.83
CA LEU A 38 1.22 -3.07 6.64
C LEU A 38 2.52 -3.01 5.83
N ALA A 39 2.81 -4.04 5.03
CA ALA A 39 3.95 -4.05 4.12
C ALA A 39 3.85 -2.90 3.10
N LEU A 40 2.70 -2.74 2.45
CA LEU A 40 2.42 -1.66 1.50
C LEU A 40 2.60 -0.28 2.15
N ARG A 41 2.08 -0.09 3.37
CA ARG A 41 2.27 1.17 4.12
C ARG A 41 3.74 1.43 4.43
N ARG A 42 4.52 0.39 4.73
CA ARG A 42 5.96 0.52 4.99
C ARG A 42 6.72 0.91 3.73
N LEU A 43 6.38 0.32 2.57
CA LEU A 43 6.96 0.70 1.28
C LEU A 43 6.66 2.16 0.94
N ASP A 44 5.39 2.59 1.09
CA ASP A 44 4.98 3.97 0.87
C ASP A 44 5.75 4.96 1.77
N ALA A 45 5.91 4.65 3.06
CA ALA A 45 6.68 5.49 3.99
C ALA A 45 8.15 5.65 3.60
N VAL A 46 8.77 4.60 3.04
CA VAL A 46 10.16 4.64 2.58
C VAL A 46 10.31 5.50 1.33
N LEU A 47 9.31 5.50 0.45
CA LEU A 47 9.31 6.26 -0.80
C LEU A 47 8.89 7.73 -0.62
N GLU A 48 8.20 8.07 0.47
CA GLU A 48 7.66 9.42 0.74
C GLU A 48 8.69 10.56 0.49
N PRO A 49 9.97 10.47 0.94
CA PRO A 49 10.95 11.52 0.71
C PRO A 49 11.41 11.67 -0.75
N THR A 50 11.38 10.60 -1.54
CA THR A 50 11.93 10.56 -2.92
C THR A 50 10.84 10.58 -3.99
N LYS A 51 9.57 10.41 -3.61
CA LYS A 51 8.43 10.29 -4.53
C LYS A 51 8.33 11.41 -5.54
N ALA A 52 8.43 12.66 -5.10
CA ALA A 52 8.36 13.81 -6.01
C ALA A 52 9.47 13.79 -7.06
N ALA A 53 10.67 13.31 -6.73
CA ALA A 53 11.78 13.18 -7.67
C ALA A 53 11.55 12.04 -8.66
N VAL A 54 11.05 10.89 -8.19
CA VAL A 54 10.67 9.76 -9.04
C VAL A 54 9.60 10.16 -10.03
N LEU A 55 8.52 10.83 -9.59
CA LEU A 55 7.44 11.27 -10.48
C LEU A 55 7.89 12.28 -11.53
N ARG A 56 8.78 13.22 -11.16
CA ARG A 56 9.38 14.14 -12.15
C ARG A 56 10.19 13.40 -13.21
N GLN A 57 10.95 12.38 -12.80
CA GLN A 57 11.71 11.57 -13.74
C GLN A 57 10.80 10.75 -14.65
N VAL A 58 9.76 10.12 -14.09
CA VAL A 58 8.75 9.37 -14.87
C VAL A 58 8.10 10.28 -15.91
N ALA A 59 7.70 11.51 -15.53
CA ALA A 59 7.12 12.48 -16.46
C ALA A 59 8.07 12.85 -17.61
N SER A 60 9.39 12.83 -17.39
CA SER A 60 10.38 13.10 -18.45
C SER A 60 10.45 12.04 -19.54
N TYR A 61 9.97 10.82 -19.25
CA TYR A 61 9.91 9.73 -20.22
C TYR A 61 8.68 9.80 -21.14
N GLY A 62 7.65 10.57 -20.77
CA GLY A 62 6.39 10.67 -21.53
C GLY A 62 5.67 9.33 -21.64
N ASP A 63 5.15 9.02 -22.83
CA ASP A 63 4.41 7.77 -23.11
C ASP A 63 5.31 6.56 -23.41
N LYS A 64 6.62 6.68 -23.17
CA LYS A 64 7.55 5.58 -23.43
C LYS A 64 7.37 4.49 -22.39
N THR A 65 7.35 3.24 -22.85
CA THR A 65 7.42 2.06 -21.97
C THR A 65 8.74 2.08 -21.19
N LEU A 66 8.65 1.97 -19.87
CA LEU A 66 9.83 1.87 -19.00
C LEU A 66 10.55 0.53 -19.26
N GLY A 67 11.82 0.60 -19.62
CA GLY A 67 12.68 -0.56 -19.80
C GLY A 67 13.64 -0.77 -18.64
N PRO A 68 14.59 -1.71 -18.78
CA PRO A 68 15.57 -2.02 -17.73
C PRO A 68 16.49 -0.84 -17.36
N GLY A 69 16.78 0.06 -18.31
CA GLY A 69 17.60 1.24 -18.07
C GLY A 69 16.87 2.27 -17.20
N GLU A 70 15.61 2.53 -17.51
CA GLU A 70 14.74 3.42 -16.74
C GLU A 70 14.52 2.87 -15.33
N ASP A 71 14.33 1.55 -15.18
CA ASP A 71 14.19 0.88 -13.89
C ASP A 71 15.39 1.16 -12.97
N PHE A 72 16.61 0.99 -13.49
CA PHE A 72 17.84 1.28 -12.72
C PHE A 72 17.94 2.75 -12.32
N ILE A 73 17.61 3.68 -13.21
CA ILE A 73 17.61 5.12 -12.92
C ILE A 73 16.61 5.46 -11.82
N LEU A 74 15.38 4.93 -11.90
CA LEU A 74 14.31 5.21 -10.94
C LEU A 74 14.65 4.66 -9.56
N GLN A 75 15.24 3.46 -9.47
CA GLN A 75 15.78 2.92 -8.20
C GLN A 75 16.90 3.81 -7.63
N GLY A 76 17.81 4.31 -8.49
CA GLY A 76 18.88 5.22 -8.09
C GLY A 76 18.38 6.58 -7.55
N ILE A 77 17.26 7.07 -8.09
CA ILE A 77 16.56 8.26 -7.58
C ILE A 77 15.84 7.96 -6.28
N ALA A 78 15.15 6.82 -6.20
CA ALA A 78 14.43 6.37 -5.01
C ALA A 78 15.34 6.05 -3.82
N LYS A 79 16.63 5.81 -4.07
CA LYS A 79 17.66 5.42 -3.08
C LYS A 79 17.43 4.05 -2.44
N VAL A 80 16.52 3.26 -3.00
CA VAL A 80 16.15 1.91 -2.58
C VAL A 80 15.86 1.08 -3.84
N PRO A 81 15.91 -0.27 -3.77
CA PRO A 81 15.77 -1.14 -4.96
C PRO A 81 14.30 -1.30 -5.43
N PHE A 82 13.47 -0.28 -5.21
CA PHE A 82 12.09 -0.23 -5.63
C PHE A 82 11.61 1.21 -5.72
N TYR A 83 10.51 1.43 -6.43
CA TYR A 83 9.86 2.74 -6.56
C TYR A 83 8.37 2.57 -6.81
N ASN A 84 7.65 3.68 -6.88
CA ASN A 84 6.26 3.70 -7.30
C ASN A 84 6.04 4.89 -8.24
N THR A 85 5.37 4.65 -9.37
CA THR A 85 5.11 5.65 -10.41
C THR A 85 3.71 6.27 -10.31
N SER A 86 2.89 5.81 -9.37
CA SER A 86 1.55 6.34 -9.12
C SER A 86 1.63 7.77 -8.58
N PRO A 87 0.80 8.69 -9.09
CA PRO A 87 0.61 10.00 -8.47
C PRO A 87 -0.05 9.89 -7.09
N LEU A 88 -0.74 8.77 -6.81
CA LEU A 88 -1.39 8.52 -5.53
C LEU A 88 -0.35 8.16 -4.46
N THR A 89 -0.60 8.58 -3.22
CA THR A 89 0.06 8.11 -2.00
C THR A 89 -0.91 7.24 -1.21
N PHE A 90 -0.40 6.46 -0.26
CA PHE A 90 -1.28 5.67 0.62
C PHE A 90 -2.34 6.54 1.34
N ARG A 91 -2.03 7.81 1.62
CA ARG A 91 -2.99 8.77 2.19
C ARG A 91 -4.05 9.22 1.18
N THR A 92 -3.67 9.51 -0.06
CA THR A 92 -4.59 10.03 -1.07
C THR A 92 -5.43 8.94 -1.74
N VAL A 93 -5.03 7.67 -1.65
CA VAL A 93 -5.87 6.53 -2.06
C VAL A 93 -7.21 6.52 -1.31
N LEU A 94 -7.22 7.02 -0.06
CA LEU A 94 -8.42 7.13 0.77
C LEU A 94 -9.23 8.41 0.54
N ALA A 95 -8.79 9.30 -0.37
CA ALA A 95 -9.43 10.60 -0.57
C ALA A 95 -10.73 10.51 -1.40
N ASP A 96 -10.82 9.52 -2.30
CA ASP A 96 -12.06 9.18 -3.00
C ASP A 96 -12.59 7.88 -2.41
N ASP A 97 -13.64 8.05 -1.63
CA ASP A 97 -14.17 7.06 -0.71
C ASP A 97 -15.06 6.01 -1.41
N LYS A 98 -15.52 6.31 -2.62
CA LYS A 98 -16.30 5.38 -3.46
C LYS A 98 -15.45 4.48 -4.33
N ASN A 99 -14.19 4.87 -4.57
CA ASN A 99 -13.29 4.16 -5.49
C ASN A 99 -12.00 3.70 -4.78
N VAL A 100 -12.06 3.46 -3.47
CA VAL A 100 -10.86 3.11 -2.67
C VAL A 100 -10.23 1.81 -3.18
N ALA A 101 -11.02 0.81 -3.55
CA ALA A 101 -10.52 -0.45 -4.11
C ALA A 101 -9.73 -0.21 -5.40
N ASP A 102 -10.30 0.50 -6.36
CA ASP A 102 -9.66 0.82 -7.63
C ASP A 102 -8.40 1.66 -7.46
N ASN A 103 -8.46 2.69 -6.59
CA ASN A 103 -7.32 3.53 -6.27
C ASN A 103 -6.18 2.74 -5.62
N LEU A 104 -6.51 1.81 -4.73
CA LEU A 104 -5.52 0.97 -4.06
C LEU A 104 -4.87 -0.01 -5.03
N LEU A 105 -5.65 -0.64 -5.91
CA LEU A 105 -5.14 -1.53 -6.95
C LEU A 105 -4.28 -0.77 -7.96
N ALA A 106 -4.70 0.42 -8.39
CA ALA A 106 -3.89 1.28 -9.26
C ALA A 106 -2.57 1.68 -8.60
N TYR A 107 -2.59 2.00 -7.29
CA TYR A 107 -1.39 2.30 -6.53
C TYR A 107 -0.42 1.10 -6.45
N VAL A 108 -0.96 -0.10 -6.20
CA VAL A 108 -0.16 -1.34 -6.14
C VAL A 108 0.43 -1.68 -7.51
N ASN A 109 -0.36 -1.59 -8.58
CA ASN A 109 0.08 -1.91 -9.95
C ASN A 109 1.15 -0.96 -10.49
N ALA A 110 1.28 0.23 -9.90
CA ALA A 110 2.32 1.20 -10.24
C ALA A 110 3.62 1.03 -9.45
N LEU A 111 3.72 0.00 -8.60
CA LEU A 111 4.99 -0.38 -7.97
C LEU A 111 5.98 -0.90 -9.02
N SER A 112 7.28 -0.72 -8.74
CA SER A 112 8.33 -1.38 -9.52
C SER A 112 8.12 -2.90 -9.55
N PRO A 113 8.54 -3.62 -10.60
CA PRO A 113 8.23 -5.04 -10.79
C PRO A 113 8.54 -5.92 -9.58
N SER A 114 9.68 -5.68 -8.91
CA SER A 114 10.08 -6.39 -7.70
C SER A 114 9.10 -6.20 -6.54
N ALA A 115 8.66 -4.97 -6.28
CA ALA A 115 7.72 -4.65 -5.21
C ALA A 115 6.29 -5.11 -5.53
N LEU A 116 5.87 -5.04 -6.79
CA LEU A 116 4.58 -5.60 -7.24
C LEU A 116 4.55 -7.11 -7.01
N GLN A 117 5.62 -7.82 -7.39
CA GLN A 117 5.72 -9.28 -7.18
C GLN A 117 5.56 -9.66 -5.70
N ILE A 118 6.09 -8.87 -4.76
CA ILE A 118 5.90 -9.10 -3.33
C ILE A 118 4.42 -8.99 -2.96
N MET A 119 3.70 -7.98 -3.47
CA MET A 119 2.26 -7.81 -3.22
C MET A 119 1.43 -8.93 -3.82
N GLU A 120 1.80 -9.44 -5.00
CA GLU A 120 1.18 -10.61 -5.63
C GLU A 120 1.37 -11.87 -4.78
N ARG A 121 2.55 -12.08 -4.17
CA ARG A 121 2.79 -13.20 -3.25
C ARG A 121 1.94 -13.15 -2.00
N TYR A 122 1.54 -11.96 -1.56
CA TYR A 122 0.58 -11.80 -0.47
C TYR A 122 -0.88 -11.96 -0.92
N ASP A 123 -1.14 -12.10 -2.22
CA ASP A 123 -2.47 -12.21 -2.78
C ASP A 123 -3.35 -11.00 -2.42
N LEU A 124 -2.78 -9.79 -2.47
CA LEU A 124 -3.47 -8.58 -2.01
C LEU A 124 -4.66 -8.20 -2.90
N ALA A 125 -4.54 -8.30 -4.22
CA ALA A 125 -5.59 -7.85 -5.14
C ALA A 125 -6.97 -8.52 -4.90
N PRO A 126 -7.09 -9.86 -4.84
CA PRO A 126 -8.38 -10.49 -4.56
C PRO A 126 -8.87 -10.20 -3.14
N LYS A 127 -7.97 -9.97 -2.16
CA LYS A 127 -8.36 -9.53 -0.82
C LYS A 127 -9.01 -8.15 -0.85
N VAL A 128 -8.48 -7.22 -1.65
CA VAL A 128 -9.06 -5.88 -1.85
C VAL A 128 -10.46 -5.98 -2.44
N VAL A 129 -10.65 -6.78 -3.49
CA VAL A 129 -11.97 -7.02 -4.08
C VAL A 129 -12.96 -7.60 -3.06
N ARG A 130 -12.53 -8.58 -2.26
CA ARG A 130 -13.39 -9.16 -1.22
C ARG A 130 -13.72 -8.16 -0.11
N MET A 131 -12.78 -7.30 0.29
CA MET A 131 -13.01 -6.26 1.28
C MET A 131 -13.99 -5.20 0.79
N ASP A 132 -13.91 -4.85 -0.49
CA ASP A 132 -14.83 -3.91 -1.14
C ASP A 132 -16.27 -4.48 -1.21
N ALA A 133 -16.42 -5.72 -1.69
CA ALA A 133 -17.70 -6.41 -1.73
C ALA A 133 -18.32 -6.61 -0.33
N ALA A 134 -17.49 -6.68 0.71
CA ALA A 134 -17.94 -6.79 2.10
C ALA A 134 -18.23 -5.44 2.77
N GLY A 135 -18.02 -4.31 2.07
CA GLY A 135 -18.24 -2.97 2.60
C GLY A 135 -17.32 -2.61 3.78
N VAL A 136 -16.11 -3.18 3.84
CA VAL A 136 -15.13 -2.91 4.90
C VAL A 136 -13.95 -2.05 4.45
N LEU A 137 -13.97 -1.62 3.19
CA LEU A 137 -13.00 -0.71 2.59
C LEU A 137 -13.53 0.73 2.74
N TYR A 138 -13.06 1.41 3.79
CA TYR A 138 -13.54 2.69 4.37
C TYR A 138 -14.93 2.63 5.05
#